data_AF-A0A1S3HT18-F1
#
_entry.id   AF-A0A1S3HT18-F1
#
_cell.length_a   1.000
_cell.length_b   1.000
_cell.length_c   1.000
_cell.angle_alpha   90.00
_cell.angle_beta   90.00
_cell.angle_gamma   90.00
#
_symmetry.space_group_name_H-M   'P 1'
#
loop_
_entity.id
_entity.type
_entity.pdbx_description
1 polymer ?
#
loop_
_entity_poly.entity_id
_entity_poly.type
_entity_poly.pdbx_seq_one_letter_code
_entity_poly.pdbx_strand_id
1 'polypeptide(L)'
;MRLFLTLMLLSLALLAATDAYTSPRFILKHRSSGRCYDYVNWWRLGHHYEKFRADKCDKADELVWEQVEGHYGYLKVVGTKGHCLGPWGSWAKPGDNTAIFPHKNCYSSAMFTIDEENGYIRHAGGSYVHPYPFNSEKPNWQSDLIIHKGTNYNNKFDFVQKNNHNAKVTVIPKPNVSGSWKKVTCWADVHKGELKYSVKVGTSKSSSSTTTHAWEVSFSVAFLIIQSSTKYSGSFSSTYQEQWHTESTIERTIKIDQDGGTVCIWQWIYTFDQFQDTFTFRSFTLRETRSETAPTQVPMGKK
;
A
#
# COMPACT_ATOMS: atom_id res chain seq x y z
N MET A 1 17.01 -39.46 16.07
CA MET A 1 17.90 -38.35 15.64
C MET A 1 17.61 -37.84 14.23
N ARG A 2 17.45 -38.69 13.20
CA ARG A 2 17.21 -38.21 11.82
C ARG A 2 15.90 -37.41 11.63
N LEU A 3 14.83 -37.79 12.33
CA LEU A 3 13.52 -37.09 12.26
C LEU A 3 13.54 -35.68 12.89
N PHE A 4 14.38 -35.48 13.91
CA PHE A 4 14.54 -34.19 14.60
C PHE A 4 15.39 -33.21 13.76
N LEU A 5 16.38 -33.75 13.04
CA LEU A 5 17.20 -32.97 12.12
C LEU A 5 16.41 -32.54 10.87
N THR A 6 15.54 -33.39 10.33
CA THR A 6 14.63 -33.00 9.24
C THR A 6 13.57 -32.01 9.68
N LEU A 7 13.04 -32.09 10.92
CA LEU A 7 12.11 -31.07 11.43
C LEU A 7 12.80 -29.71 11.66
N MET A 8 14.06 -29.70 12.14
CA MET A 8 14.84 -28.47 12.26
C MET A 8 15.24 -27.88 10.90
N LEU A 9 15.57 -28.70 9.91
CA LEU A 9 15.85 -28.23 8.56
C LEU A 9 14.58 -27.72 7.85
N LEU A 10 13.40 -28.29 8.13
CA LEU A 10 12.12 -27.77 7.64
C LEU A 10 11.73 -26.44 8.32
N SER A 11 12.03 -26.26 9.61
CA SER A 11 11.77 -24.99 10.32
C SER A 11 12.77 -23.89 9.95
N LEU A 12 14.02 -24.25 9.62
CA LEU A 12 15.01 -23.31 9.06
C LEU A 12 14.69 -22.90 7.61
N ALA A 13 14.03 -23.76 6.82
CA ALA A 13 13.57 -23.43 5.47
C ALA A 13 12.28 -22.57 5.44
N LEU A 14 11.52 -22.50 6.55
CA LEU A 14 10.37 -21.58 6.67
C LEU A 14 10.75 -20.16 7.13
N LEU A 15 12.00 -19.94 7.55
CA LEU A 15 12.59 -18.62 7.65
C LEU A 15 13.29 -18.29 6.34
N ALA A 16 12.55 -18.32 5.23
CA ALA A 16 12.89 -17.43 4.13
C ALA A 16 12.72 -16.03 4.71
N ALA A 17 13.80 -15.49 5.28
CA ALA A 17 13.91 -14.08 5.60
C ALA A 17 13.70 -13.35 4.28
N THR A 18 12.46 -12.97 4.01
CA THR A 18 12.20 -12.00 2.96
C THR A 18 12.91 -10.76 3.42
N ASP A 19 13.99 -10.40 2.73
CA ASP A 19 14.77 -9.22 3.08
C ASP A 19 13.81 -8.04 3.22
N ALA A 20 13.75 -7.49 4.43
CA ALA A 20 12.95 -6.34 4.75
C ALA A 20 13.31 -5.22 3.77
N TYR A 21 12.36 -4.82 2.92
CA TYR A 21 12.62 -3.77 1.95
C TYR A 21 12.95 -2.46 2.68
N THR A 22 14.02 -1.80 2.24
CA THR A 22 14.37 -0.46 2.70
C THR A 22 14.26 0.51 1.54
N SER A 23 13.53 1.61 1.73
CA SER A 23 13.34 2.62 0.70
C SER A 23 14.64 3.34 0.33
N PRO A 24 14.69 4.00 -0.84
CA PRO A 24 15.65 5.08 -1.05
C PRO A 24 15.52 6.15 0.03
N ARG A 25 16.59 6.93 0.24
CA ARG A 25 16.59 8.05 1.18
C ARG A 25 15.70 9.19 0.65
N PHE A 26 14.99 9.84 1.55
CA PHE A 26 14.14 10.99 1.23
C PHE A 26 14.12 11.97 2.39
N ILE A 27 13.77 13.23 2.14
CA ILE A 27 13.38 14.18 3.18
C ILE A 27 11.86 14.34 3.15
N LEU A 28 11.28 14.63 4.33
CA LEU A 28 9.85 14.86 4.47
C LEU A 28 9.54 16.35 4.28
N LYS A 29 8.75 16.70 3.27
CA LYS A 29 8.34 18.08 2.95
C LYS A 29 6.84 18.25 3.14
N HIS A 30 6.40 19.18 3.97
CA HIS A 30 4.98 19.50 4.11
C HIS A 30 4.45 20.21 2.84
N ARG A 31 3.38 19.69 2.22
CA ARG A 31 2.90 20.14 0.90
C ARG A 31 2.53 21.63 0.89
N SER A 32 1.71 22.07 1.85
CA SER A 32 1.12 23.41 1.83
C SER A 32 2.09 24.52 2.24
N SER A 33 3.07 24.21 3.08
CA SER A 33 4.06 25.22 3.55
C SER A 33 5.39 25.17 2.82
N GLY A 34 5.71 24.04 2.16
CA GLY A 34 7.02 23.80 1.56
C GLY A 34 8.15 23.62 2.58
N ARG A 35 7.88 23.64 3.89
CA ARG A 35 8.86 23.34 4.94
C ARG A 35 9.20 21.86 4.94
N CYS A 36 10.41 21.52 5.34
CA CYS A 36 10.84 20.14 5.51
C CYS A 36 11.12 19.83 6.97
N TYR A 37 11.27 18.56 7.33
CA TYR A 37 11.49 18.17 8.73
C TYR A 37 12.93 17.76 9.00
N ASP A 38 13.45 18.28 10.10
CA ASP A 38 14.84 18.15 10.57
C ASP A 38 14.84 17.43 11.92
N TYR A 39 15.78 16.49 12.12
CA TYR A 39 16.02 15.88 13.41
C TYR A 39 17.01 16.73 14.19
N VAL A 40 16.51 17.36 15.25
CA VAL A 40 17.37 18.12 16.13
C VAL A 40 17.57 17.39 17.44
N ASN A 41 18.83 17.12 17.72
CA ASN A 41 19.34 16.56 18.96
C ASN A 41 20.14 17.64 19.69
N TRP A 42 19.70 18.03 20.88
CA TRP A 42 20.45 18.97 21.70
C TRP A 42 20.34 18.69 23.19
N TRP A 43 21.30 19.21 23.94
CA TRP A 43 21.33 19.18 25.39
C TRP A 43 21.13 20.59 25.93
N ARG A 44 20.22 20.77 26.88
CA ARG A 44 20.03 22.04 27.60
C ARG A 44 19.72 21.77 29.06
N LEU A 45 20.49 22.40 29.95
CA LEU A 45 20.32 22.30 31.41
C LEU A 45 20.28 20.85 31.93
N GLY A 46 21.13 19.97 31.37
CA GLY A 46 21.17 18.55 31.76
C GLY A 46 20.04 17.69 31.18
N HIS A 47 19.12 18.27 30.42
CA HIS A 47 18.07 17.54 29.72
C HIS A 47 18.43 17.34 28.25
N HIS A 48 18.23 16.12 27.76
CA HIS A 48 18.39 15.74 26.36
C HIS A 48 17.06 15.91 25.64
N TYR A 49 17.07 16.62 24.51
CA TYR A 49 15.90 16.88 23.70
C TYR A 49 16.12 16.36 22.29
N GLU A 50 15.21 15.49 21.87
CA GLU A 50 15.16 14.93 20.52
C GLU A 50 13.82 15.30 19.89
N LYS A 51 13.87 16.01 18.76
CA LYS A 51 12.67 16.46 18.06
C LYS A 51 12.79 16.26 16.56
N PHE A 52 11.66 16.04 15.91
CA PHE A 52 11.55 16.05 14.45
C PHE A 52 10.60 17.17 14.03
N ARG A 53 11.15 18.27 13.51
CA ARG A 53 10.43 19.55 13.43
C ARG A 53 10.65 20.28 12.12
N ALA A 54 9.69 21.13 11.76
CA ALA A 54 9.68 21.86 10.51
C ALA A 54 10.81 22.91 10.45
N ASP A 55 11.69 22.82 9.47
CA ASP A 55 12.74 23.77 9.15
C ASP A 55 12.84 24.01 7.64
N LYS A 56 13.89 24.71 7.20
CA LYS A 56 14.29 24.83 5.81
C LYS A 56 14.74 23.47 5.28
N CYS A 57 14.44 23.20 4.02
CA CYS A 57 14.78 21.92 3.40
C CYS A 57 16.29 21.63 3.33
N ASP A 58 17.14 22.65 3.23
CA ASP A 58 18.59 22.47 3.28
C ASP A 58 19.09 21.89 4.62
N LYS A 59 18.30 22.02 5.68
CA LYS A 59 18.60 21.46 7.01
C LYS A 59 17.91 20.13 7.27
N ALA A 60 17.02 19.68 6.39
CA ALA A 60 16.24 18.48 6.65
C ALA A 60 17.13 17.23 6.71
N ASP A 61 16.78 16.34 7.64
CA ASP A 61 17.42 15.03 7.74
C ASP A 61 16.76 14.05 6.79
N GLU A 62 17.59 13.18 6.24
CA GLU A 62 17.11 12.08 5.42
C GLU A 62 16.45 11.02 6.30
N LEU A 63 15.37 10.45 5.79
CA LEU A 63 14.69 9.29 6.32
C LEU A 63 14.85 8.11 5.36
N VAL A 64 14.74 6.90 5.90
CA VAL A 64 14.39 5.70 5.15
C VAL A 64 13.14 5.08 5.75
N TRP A 65 12.33 4.45 4.92
CA TRP A 65 11.24 3.60 5.37
C TRP A 65 11.69 2.13 5.26
N GLU A 66 11.75 1.45 6.39
CA GLU A 66 12.16 0.05 6.48
C GLU A 66 10.93 -0.83 6.76
N GLN A 67 10.59 -1.69 5.81
CA GLN A 67 9.44 -2.58 5.90
C GLN A 67 9.61 -3.57 7.06
N VAL A 68 8.53 -3.80 7.79
CA VAL A 68 8.49 -4.72 8.93
C VAL A 68 7.48 -5.83 8.65
N GLU A 69 6.25 -5.45 8.32
CA GLU A 69 5.18 -6.39 8.01
C GLU A 69 4.19 -5.78 7.02
N GLY A 70 3.93 -6.48 5.91
CA GLY A 70 3.06 -5.96 4.84
C GLY A 70 3.47 -4.54 4.45
N HIS A 71 2.52 -3.61 4.51
CA HIS A 71 2.72 -2.19 4.22
C HIS A 71 3.13 -1.33 5.42
N TYR A 72 3.42 -1.95 6.56
CA TYR A 72 3.91 -1.26 7.76
C TYR A 72 5.43 -1.31 7.83
N GLY A 73 6.01 -0.18 8.18
CA GLY A 73 7.44 -0.05 8.34
C GLY A 73 7.83 1.08 9.27
N TYR A 74 9.11 1.11 9.62
CA TYR A 74 9.68 2.15 10.45
C TYR A 74 10.18 3.31 9.61
N LEU A 75 9.84 4.54 10.02
CA LEU A 75 10.50 5.75 9.53
C LEU A 75 11.77 5.96 10.34
N LYS A 76 12.92 5.62 9.76
CA LYS A 76 14.23 5.73 10.40
C LYS A 76 14.97 6.97 9.96
N VAL A 77 15.51 7.72 10.92
CA VAL A 77 16.36 8.88 10.63
C VAL A 77 17.75 8.39 10.21
N VAL A 78 18.24 8.83 9.05
CA VAL A 78 19.55 8.45 8.54
C VAL A 78 20.65 9.08 9.39
N GLY A 79 21.73 8.35 9.62
CA GLY A 79 22.88 8.82 10.41
C GLY A 79 22.72 8.72 11.92
N THR A 80 21.52 8.37 12.42
CA THR A 80 21.23 8.32 13.86
C THR A 80 21.30 6.90 14.44
N LYS A 81 22.32 6.07 14.16
CA LYS A 81 22.38 4.68 14.69
C LYS A 81 21.03 3.89 14.64
N GLY A 82 20.13 4.22 13.69
CA GLY A 82 18.80 3.63 13.55
C GLY A 82 17.67 4.21 14.42
N HIS A 83 17.66 5.50 14.81
CA HIS A 83 16.49 6.05 15.53
C HIS A 83 15.24 5.99 14.65
N CYS A 84 14.15 5.47 15.21
CA CYS A 84 12.84 5.40 14.59
C CYS A 84 11.96 6.55 15.08
N LEU A 85 11.24 7.20 14.17
CA LEU A 85 10.15 8.08 14.54
C LEU A 85 9.05 7.25 15.19
N GLY A 86 8.46 7.75 16.28
CA GLY A 86 7.35 7.08 16.96
C GLY A 86 6.57 8.05 17.85
N PRO A 87 5.37 7.64 18.30
CA PRO A 87 4.58 8.44 19.23
C PRO A 87 5.25 8.50 20.61
N TRP A 88 5.20 9.66 21.25
CA TRP A 88 5.56 9.81 22.66
C TRP A 88 4.81 8.80 23.53
N GLY A 89 5.54 8.13 24.43
CA GLY A 89 5.01 7.06 25.27
C GLY A 89 4.92 5.68 24.60
N SER A 90 5.30 5.56 23.32
CA SER A 90 5.32 4.28 22.57
C SER A 90 3.99 3.53 22.61
N TRP A 91 2.86 4.24 22.62
CA TRP A 91 1.54 3.64 22.66
C TRP A 91 1.14 3.06 21.31
N ALA A 92 0.56 1.86 21.30
CA ALA A 92 0.06 1.23 20.07
C ALA A 92 -1.11 1.99 19.45
N LYS A 93 -1.89 2.71 20.27
CA LYS A 93 -3.00 3.57 19.86
C LYS A 93 -2.86 4.93 20.55
N PRO A 94 -1.95 5.79 20.09
CA PRO A 94 -1.73 7.09 20.71
C PRO A 94 -2.98 7.97 20.57
N GLY A 95 -3.24 8.79 21.59
CA GLY A 95 -4.32 9.78 21.56
C GLY A 95 -4.03 10.92 20.59
N ASP A 96 -5.03 11.73 20.30
CA ASP A 96 -4.86 12.93 19.48
C ASP A 96 -3.87 13.90 20.12
N ASN A 97 -3.08 14.58 19.28
CA ASN A 97 -1.98 15.48 19.64
C ASN A 97 -0.78 14.81 20.33
N THR A 98 -0.64 13.48 20.25
CA THR A 98 0.56 12.80 20.75
C THR A 98 1.76 13.18 19.89
N ALA A 99 2.81 13.77 20.48
CA ALA A 99 4.01 14.17 19.75
C ALA A 99 4.70 12.98 19.07
N ILE A 100 5.28 13.21 17.90
CA ILE A 100 6.16 12.26 17.21
C ILE A 100 7.59 12.72 17.43
N PHE A 101 8.44 11.79 17.84
CA PHE A 101 9.84 12.06 18.12
C PHE A 101 10.70 10.86 17.70
N PRO A 102 11.97 11.08 17.33
CA PRO A 102 12.89 9.99 17.10
C PRO A 102 13.30 9.35 18.41
N HIS A 103 13.40 8.02 18.41
CA HIS A 103 13.82 7.24 19.55
C HIS A 103 14.74 6.11 19.10
N LYS A 104 15.77 5.80 19.89
CA LYS A 104 16.79 4.78 19.57
C LYS A 104 16.22 3.37 19.31
N ASN A 105 15.06 3.08 19.90
CA ASN A 105 14.40 1.78 19.78
C ASN A 105 13.21 1.88 18.83
N CYS A 106 13.13 0.94 17.90
CA CYS A 106 12.02 0.77 16.97
C CYS A 106 11.03 -0.24 17.54
N TYR A 107 10.04 0.25 18.27
CA TYR A 107 8.97 -0.58 18.84
C TYR A 107 7.90 -0.87 17.78
N SER A 108 7.12 -1.94 17.96
CA SER A 108 5.95 -2.21 17.10
C SER A 108 4.94 -1.06 17.08
N SER A 109 4.91 -0.22 18.13
CA SER A 109 4.13 1.02 18.19
C SER A 109 4.72 2.19 17.41
N ALA A 110 5.84 2.03 16.71
CA ALA A 110 6.48 3.04 15.86
C ALA A 110 6.30 2.73 14.35
N MET A 111 5.34 1.87 14.00
CA MET A 111 5.07 1.49 12.62
C MET A 111 4.13 2.46 11.90
N PHE A 112 4.45 2.77 10.64
CA PHE A 112 3.69 3.65 9.76
C PHE A 112 3.52 3.05 8.36
N THR A 113 2.40 3.39 7.73
CA THR A 113 2.21 3.26 6.28
C THR A 113 2.32 4.63 5.61
N ILE A 114 2.68 4.62 4.33
CA ILE A 114 2.80 5.83 3.52
C ILE A 114 1.88 5.72 2.31
N ASP A 115 0.98 6.70 2.17
CA ASP A 115 0.23 6.97 0.94
C ASP A 115 0.97 8.10 0.21
N GLU A 116 1.79 7.72 -0.77
CA GLU A 116 2.64 8.68 -1.50
C GLU A 116 1.82 9.62 -2.41
N GLU A 117 0.72 9.13 -2.96
CA GLU A 117 -0.14 9.89 -3.87
C GLU A 117 -0.85 11.02 -3.11
N ASN A 118 -1.55 10.67 -2.04
CA ASN A 118 -2.29 11.63 -1.22
C ASN A 118 -1.41 12.36 -0.22
N GLY A 119 -0.23 11.82 0.08
CA GLY A 119 0.77 12.41 0.96
C GLY A 119 0.51 12.14 2.43
N TYR A 120 -0.29 11.14 2.76
CA TYR A 120 -0.60 10.82 4.14
C TYR A 120 0.39 9.82 4.70
N ILE A 121 0.74 10.02 5.97
CA ILE A 121 1.48 9.02 6.75
C ILE A 121 0.54 8.59 7.86
N ARG A 122 0.23 7.29 7.91
CA ARG A 122 -0.71 6.71 8.87
C ARG A 122 0.04 5.83 9.84
N HIS A 123 -0.22 6.03 11.13
CA HIS A 123 0.32 5.19 12.20
C HIS A 123 -0.47 3.88 12.30
N ALA A 124 0.18 2.80 12.73
CA ALA A 124 -0.46 1.48 12.89
C ALA A 124 -1.69 1.47 13.83
N GLY A 125 -1.77 2.44 14.76
CA GLY A 125 -2.93 2.68 15.62
C GLY A 125 -4.14 3.29 14.92
N GLY A 126 -4.01 3.68 13.64
CA GLY A 126 -5.10 4.12 12.78
C GLY A 126 -5.20 5.63 12.56
N SER A 127 -4.51 6.44 13.36
CA SER A 127 -4.43 7.90 13.22
C SER A 127 -3.32 8.33 12.25
N TYR A 128 -3.27 9.62 11.89
CA TYR A 128 -2.35 10.15 10.89
C TYR A 128 -1.32 11.06 11.51
N VAL A 129 -0.19 11.24 10.81
CA VAL A 129 0.81 12.27 11.12
C VAL A 129 0.25 13.63 10.69
N HIS A 130 0.34 14.62 11.58
CA HIS A 130 -0.07 16.01 11.38
C HIS A 130 1.04 16.96 11.83
N PRO A 131 1.16 18.16 11.24
CA PRO A 131 1.94 19.23 11.85
C PRO A 131 1.27 19.72 13.15
N TYR A 132 2.09 20.16 14.10
CA TYR A 132 1.64 20.90 15.28
C TYR A 132 1.69 22.43 15.02
N PRO A 133 0.70 23.22 15.45
CA PRO A 133 -0.57 22.78 16.05
C PRO A 133 -1.51 22.14 15.01
N PHE A 134 -2.42 21.27 15.48
CA PHE A 134 -3.38 20.59 14.63
C PHE A 134 -4.17 21.58 13.75
N ASN A 135 -4.41 21.18 12.49
CA ASN A 135 -5.17 21.94 11.50
C ASN A 135 -4.56 23.31 11.11
N SER A 136 -3.29 23.55 11.44
CA SER A 136 -2.57 24.71 10.92
C SER A 136 -2.35 24.57 9.41
N GLU A 137 -2.77 25.58 8.63
CA GLU A 137 -2.56 25.60 7.18
C GLU A 137 -1.08 25.44 6.80
N LYS A 138 -0.21 26.09 7.59
CA LYS A 138 1.22 26.09 7.40
C LYS A 138 1.90 25.95 8.76
N PRO A 139 2.63 24.84 9.02
CA PRO A 139 3.44 24.75 10.23
C PRO A 139 4.37 25.96 10.33
N ASN A 140 4.45 26.50 11.54
CA ASN A 140 5.44 27.50 11.88
C ASN A 140 6.85 26.89 11.81
N TRP A 141 7.85 27.76 11.81
CA TRP A 141 9.22 27.30 12.00
C TRP A 141 9.33 26.56 13.33
N GLN A 142 10.00 25.42 13.33
CA GLN A 142 10.19 24.50 14.46
C GLN A 142 8.89 23.86 14.99
N SER A 143 7.81 23.89 14.21
CA SER A 143 6.62 23.09 14.49
C SER A 143 6.94 21.59 14.49
N ASP A 144 6.57 20.91 15.57
CA ASP A 144 6.74 19.46 15.73
C ASP A 144 5.71 18.69 14.87
N LEU A 145 5.89 17.38 14.76
CA LEU A 145 4.87 16.46 14.26
C LEU A 145 4.08 15.86 15.43
N ILE A 146 2.81 15.58 15.18
CA ILE A 146 1.89 14.93 16.12
C ILE A 146 1.09 13.83 15.42
N ILE A 147 0.54 12.91 16.21
CA ILE A 147 -0.49 11.98 15.78
C ILE A 147 -1.86 12.61 16.04
N HIS A 148 -2.72 12.60 15.04
CA HIS A 148 -4.11 13.04 15.18
C HIS A 148 -5.03 12.25 14.24
N LYS A 149 -6.27 12.02 14.65
CA LYS A 149 -7.31 11.42 13.82
C LYS A 149 -7.70 12.33 12.65
N GLY A 150 -8.21 11.69 11.60
CA GLY A 150 -8.71 12.37 10.40
C GLY A 150 -7.60 12.78 9.44
N THR A 151 -8.04 13.13 8.23
CA THR A 151 -7.20 13.63 7.15
C THR A 151 -7.74 14.99 6.69
N ASN A 152 -6.84 15.86 6.25
CA ASN A 152 -7.17 17.16 5.68
C ASN A 152 -6.04 17.58 4.71
N TYR A 153 -6.17 18.74 4.07
CA TYR A 153 -5.13 19.22 3.17
C TYR A 153 -3.84 19.65 3.90
N ASN A 154 -3.88 19.83 5.22
CA ASN A 154 -2.79 20.30 6.08
C ASN A 154 -1.93 19.19 6.68
N ASN A 155 -2.26 17.92 6.41
CA ASN A 155 -1.45 16.79 6.87
C ASN A 155 -0.89 15.97 5.72
N LYS A 156 -0.68 16.65 4.59
CA LYS A 156 -0.10 16.07 3.38
C LYS A 156 1.38 16.40 3.29
N PHE A 157 2.15 15.38 2.92
CA PHE A 157 3.58 15.44 2.78
C PHE A 157 4.02 14.95 1.41
N ASP A 158 5.17 15.47 1.00
CA ASP A 158 5.93 15.06 -0.15
C ASP A 158 7.22 14.40 0.33
N PHE A 159 7.53 13.28 -0.29
CA PHE A 159 8.77 12.54 -0.08
C PHE A 159 9.70 12.95 -1.22
N VAL A 160 10.74 13.72 -0.93
CA VAL A 160 11.59 14.35 -1.95
C VAL A 160 13.08 14.10 -1.72
N GLN A 161 13.89 14.31 -2.75
CA GLN A 161 15.34 14.18 -2.64
C GLN A 161 15.93 15.35 -1.84
N LYS A 162 16.95 15.07 -1.01
CA LYS A 162 17.66 16.11 -0.24
C LYS A 162 18.34 17.17 -1.12
N ASN A 163 18.86 16.78 -2.28
CA ASN A 163 19.56 17.70 -3.18
C ASN A 163 18.63 18.35 -4.22
N ASN A 164 17.38 17.90 -4.31
CA ASN A 164 16.37 18.46 -5.19
C ASN A 164 14.98 18.30 -4.56
N HIS A 165 14.57 19.31 -3.80
CA HIS A 165 13.31 19.31 -3.03
C HIS A 165 12.03 19.31 -3.88
N ASN A 166 12.15 19.29 -5.21
CA ASN A 166 11.05 19.16 -6.15
C ASN A 166 11.01 17.77 -6.81
N ALA A 167 12.10 17.00 -6.74
CA ALA A 167 12.15 15.64 -7.22
C ALA A 167 11.54 14.70 -6.18
N LYS A 168 10.36 14.13 -6.49
CA LYS A 168 9.71 13.12 -5.67
C LYS A 168 10.51 11.83 -5.64
N VAL A 169 10.54 11.18 -4.48
CA VAL A 169 11.11 9.85 -4.26
C VAL A 169 9.97 8.87 -4.13
N THR A 170 10.06 7.74 -4.85
CA THR A 170 9.19 6.59 -4.60
C THR A 170 9.73 5.82 -3.40
N VAL A 171 9.05 5.95 -2.27
CA VAL A 171 9.36 5.34 -0.99
C VAL A 171 8.87 3.90 -0.97
N ILE A 172 7.61 3.69 -1.35
CA ILE A 172 6.99 2.37 -1.40
C ILE A 172 7.23 1.77 -2.80
N PRO A 173 7.81 0.56 -2.91
CA PRO A 173 8.12 -0.04 -4.19
C PRO A 173 6.82 -0.29 -4.95
N LYS A 174 6.90 -0.31 -6.27
CA LYS A 174 5.74 -0.61 -7.09
C LYS A 174 5.36 -2.09 -6.90
N PRO A 175 4.07 -2.41 -6.80
CA PRO A 175 3.60 -3.79 -6.73
C PRO A 175 3.94 -4.52 -8.04
N ASN A 176 4.22 -5.82 -7.93
CA ASN A 176 4.33 -6.68 -9.10
C ASN A 176 2.92 -6.98 -9.60
N VAL A 177 2.65 -6.64 -10.87
CA VAL A 177 1.33 -6.84 -11.47
C VAL A 177 1.41 -7.95 -12.52
N SER A 178 0.57 -8.96 -12.38
CA SER A 178 0.38 -10.00 -13.39
C SER A 178 -1.09 -10.12 -13.77
N GLY A 179 -1.37 -10.73 -14.92
CA GLY A 179 -2.73 -10.96 -15.37
C GLY A 179 -2.85 -12.33 -16.03
N SER A 180 -3.97 -13.00 -15.80
CA SER A 180 -4.23 -14.31 -16.39
C SER A 180 -5.72 -14.54 -16.66
N TRP A 181 -6.01 -15.34 -17.69
CA TRP A 181 -7.36 -15.85 -17.92
C TRP A 181 -7.66 -16.96 -16.92
N LYS A 182 -8.77 -16.81 -16.19
CA LYS A 182 -9.33 -17.87 -15.34
C LYS A 182 -10.66 -18.34 -15.91
N LYS A 183 -10.83 -19.66 -16.03
CA LYS A 183 -12.08 -20.27 -16.46
C LYS A 183 -13.14 -20.00 -15.39
N VAL A 184 -14.24 -19.38 -15.78
CA VAL A 184 -15.40 -19.11 -14.91
C VAL A 184 -16.32 -20.32 -14.92
N THR A 185 -16.67 -20.79 -16.12
CA THR A 185 -17.59 -21.90 -16.35
C THR A 185 -17.36 -22.47 -17.74
N CYS A 186 -17.77 -23.71 -17.96
CA CYS A 186 -17.80 -24.32 -19.27
C CYS A 186 -18.97 -25.29 -19.41
N TRP A 187 -19.64 -25.25 -20.56
CA TRP A 187 -20.73 -26.15 -20.91
C TRP A 187 -20.33 -26.98 -22.12
N ALA A 188 -20.48 -28.29 -22.02
CA ALA A 188 -20.35 -29.21 -23.13
C ALA A 188 -21.74 -29.56 -23.69
N ASP A 189 -21.78 -29.94 -24.97
CA ASP A 189 -22.98 -30.31 -25.70
C ASP A 189 -24.09 -29.26 -25.62
N VAL A 190 -23.73 -28.00 -25.90
CA VAL A 190 -24.68 -26.89 -25.83
C VAL A 190 -25.73 -26.97 -26.94
N HIS A 191 -26.97 -26.61 -26.64
CA HIS A 191 -28.05 -26.53 -27.62
C HIS A 191 -28.31 -25.10 -28.06
N LYS A 192 -28.84 -24.95 -29.27
CA LYS A 192 -29.26 -23.68 -29.86
C LYS A 192 -30.25 -22.96 -28.95
N GLY A 193 -29.95 -21.71 -28.63
CA GLY A 193 -30.74 -20.93 -27.68
C GLY A 193 -29.90 -19.90 -26.93
N GLU A 194 -30.28 -19.63 -25.69
CA GLU A 194 -29.61 -18.66 -24.82
C GLU A 194 -29.10 -19.33 -23.54
N LEU A 195 -27.81 -19.16 -23.25
CA LEU A 195 -27.20 -19.56 -22.00
C LEU A 195 -27.03 -18.34 -21.10
N LYS A 196 -27.68 -18.37 -19.94
CA LYS A 196 -27.50 -17.36 -18.89
C LYS A 196 -26.47 -17.82 -17.89
N TYR A 197 -25.60 -16.90 -17.48
CA TYR A 197 -24.61 -17.17 -16.44
C TYR A 197 -24.34 -15.93 -15.61
N SER A 198 -23.89 -16.19 -14.38
CA SER A 198 -23.51 -15.14 -13.44
C SER A 198 -22.01 -15.20 -13.19
N VAL A 199 -21.37 -14.04 -13.12
CA VAL A 199 -19.93 -13.93 -12.83
C VAL A 199 -19.69 -12.87 -11.77
N LYS A 200 -18.80 -13.19 -10.84
CA LYS A 200 -18.32 -12.25 -9.84
C LYS A 200 -17.28 -11.32 -10.43
N VAL A 201 -17.47 -10.02 -10.24
CA VAL A 201 -16.57 -8.96 -10.69
C VAL A 201 -16.28 -8.04 -9.52
N GLY A 202 -15.06 -7.50 -9.45
CA GLY A 202 -14.62 -6.66 -8.33
C GLY A 202 -13.29 -7.10 -7.74
N THR A 203 -12.92 -6.49 -6.62
CA THR A 203 -11.69 -6.78 -5.88
C THR A 203 -11.95 -7.81 -4.78
N SER A 204 -11.02 -8.73 -4.58
CA SER A 204 -10.96 -9.55 -3.36
C SER A 204 -9.51 -9.76 -2.91
N LYS A 205 -9.29 -9.66 -1.60
CA LYS A 205 -8.02 -10.03 -0.96
C LYS A 205 -7.92 -11.56 -0.90
N SER A 206 -6.88 -12.14 -1.50
CA SER A 206 -6.72 -13.60 -1.58
C SER A 206 -5.85 -14.18 -0.47
N SER A 207 -4.97 -13.38 0.14
CA SER A 207 -4.13 -13.75 1.28
C SER A 207 -3.66 -12.51 2.04
N SER A 208 -3.41 -12.62 3.34
CA SER A 208 -2.82 -11.54 4.16
C SER A 208 -1.77 -12.06 5.12
N SER A 209 -0.82 -11.20 5.48
CA SER A 209 -0.08 -11.37 6.74
C SER A 209 -1.04 -11.36 7.94
N THR A 210 -0.60 -11.92 9.07
CA THR A 210 -1.44 -12.24 10.24
C THR A 210 -1.90 -11.03 11.05
N THR A 211 -1.43 -9.82 10.79
CA THR A 211 -1.87 -8.62 11.53
C THR A 211 -2.94 -7.81 10.77
N THR A 212 -4.09 -7.65 11.43
CA THR A 212 -5.26 -6.89 10.97
C THR A 212 -5.04 -5.40 11.15
N HIS A 213 -4.20 -4.79 10.31
CA HIS A 213 -4.08 -3.33 10.22
C HIS A 213 -4.53 -2.83 8.84
N ALA A 214 -5.51 -1.92 8.84
CA ALA A 214 -6.08 -1.35 7.62
C ALA A 214 -5.12 -0.34 6.98
N TRP A 215 -4.72 -0.58 5.73
CA TRP A 215 -3.84 0.30 4.96
C TRP A 215 -4.53 0.83 3.69
N GLU A 216 -4.10 2.02 3.26
CA GLU A 216 -4.48 2.68 1.99
C GLU A 216 -3.38 2.43 0.97
N VAL A 217 -3.62 1.70 -0.12
CA VAL A 217 -2.74 1.77 -1.30
C VAL A 217 -3.46 2.61 -2.33
N SER A 218 -2.83 3.74 -2.62
CA SER A 218 -3.16 4.61 -3.71
C SER A 218 -2.52 4.06 -4.99
N PHE A 219 -3.27 3.24 -5.75
CA PHE A 219 -2.78 2.55 -6.96
C PHE A 219 -2.79 3.45 -8.22
N SER A 220 -2.25 4.66 -8.19
CA SER A 220 -2.08 5.48 -9.41
C SER A 220 -0.92 5.01 -10.31
N VAL A 221 0.00 4.19 -9.80
CA VAL A 221 1.17 3.74 -10.57
C VAL A 221 0.92 2.46 -11.36
N ALA A 222 0.04 1.58 -10.88
CA ALA A 222 -0.50 0.48 -11.70
C ALA A 222 -1.27 1.03 -12.91
N PHE A 223 -1.84 2.23 -12.77
CA PHE A 223 -2.55 2.96 -13.81
C PHE A 223 -1.71 3.29 -15.06
N LEU A 224 -0.40 3.51 -14.90
CA LEU A 224 0.50 3.81 -16.02
C LEU A 224 0.92 2.56 -16.81
N ILE A 225 0.91 1.38 -16.19
CA ILE A 225 1.10 0.10 -16.89
C ILE A 225 -0.24 -0.36 -17.51
N ILE A 226 -1.35 0.04 -16.89
CA ILE A 226 -2.74 -0.14 -17.35
C ILE A 226 -3.18 1.04 -18.26
N GLN A 227 -2.24 1.71 -18.94
CA GLN A 227 -2.51 2.91 -19.78
C GLN A 227 -3.33 2.64 -21.04
N SER A 228 -3.80 1.40 -21.25
CA SER A 228 -4.69 1.06 -22.35
C SER A 228 -5.95 0.34 -21.91
N SER A 229 -6.43 0.41 -20.67
CA SER A 229 -7.75 -0.14 -20.36
C SER A 229 -8.54 0.75 -19.43
N THR A 230 -9.45 1.54 -20.03
CA THR A 230 -10.55 2.28 -19.39
C THR A 230 -10.13 3.21 -18.25
N LYS A 231 -10.43 4.51 -18.38
CA LYS A 231 -10.36 5.47 -17.27
C LYS A 231 -11.15 4.95 -16.06
N TYR A 232 -10.49 4.24 -15.16
CA TYR A 232 -10.97 3.88 -13.84
C TYR A 232 -10.33 4.80 -12.80
N SER A 233 -10.73 6.07 -12.77
CA SER A 233 -10.32 7.00 -11.70
C SER A 233 -10.91 6.52 -10.37
N GLY A 234 -10.21 5.64 -9.68
CA GLY A 234 -10.49 5.26 -8.31
C GLY A 234 -9.33 5.69 -7.45
N SER A 235 -9.37 6.92 -6.93
CA SER A 235 -8.64 7.24 -5.70
C SER A 235 -9.34 6.47 -4.58
N PHE A 236 -8.77 5.36 -4.12
CA PHE A 236 -9.38 4.56 -3.05
C PHE A 236 -8.83 5.02 -1.69
N SER A 237 -9.72 5.54 -0.85
CA SER A 237 -9.45 5.85 0.56
C SER A 237 -9.96 4.69 1.42
N SER A 238 -9.08 4.10 2.23
CA SER A 238 -9.35 3.01 3.17
C SER A 238 -9.82 3.54 4.53
N THR A 239 -10.95 4.24 4.51
CA THR A 239 -11.77 4.31 5.73
C THR A 239 -12.62 3.07 5.97
N TYR A 240 -12.68 2.11 5.04
CA TYR A 240 -13.48 0.89 5.20
C TYR A 240 -12.77 -0.37 4.68
N GLN A 241 -12.50 -1.34 5.58
CA GLN A 241 -12.14 -2.72 5.21
C GLN A 241 -13.17 -3.37 4.24
N GLU A 242 -14.38 -2.82 4.16
CA GLU A 242 -15.47 -3.28 3.29
C GLU A 242 -15.22 -3.02 1.79
N GLN A 243 -14.30 -2.14 1.40
CA GLN A 243 -14.10 -1.82 -0.02
C GLN A 243 -13.33 -2.91 -0.80
N TRP A 244 -12.48 -3.68 -0.13
CA TRP A 244 -11.78 -4.83 -0.72
C TRP A 244 -12.67 -6.07 -0.89
N HIS A 245 -13.94 -5.98 -0.47
CA HIS A 245 -14.97 -7.01 -0.62
C HIS A 245 -16.12 -6.55 -1.51
N THR A 246 -15.91 -5.53 -2.35
CA THR A 246 -16.89 -5.12 -3.36
C THR A 246 -16.90 -6.08 -4.55
N GLU A 247 -17.14 -7.37 -4.29
CA GLU A 247 -17.56 -8.30 -5.32
C GLU A 247 -19.04 -8.05 -5.62
N SER A 248 -19.36 -7.80 -6.88
CA SER A 248 -20.72 -7.81 -7.38
C SER A 248 -20.90 -9.01 -8.31
N THR A 249 -22.11 -9.55 -8.33
CA THR A 249 -22.48 -10.58 -9.29
C THR A 249 -23.18 -9.90 -10.45
N ILE A 250 -22.66 -10.08 -11.66
CA ILE A 250 -23.35 -9.65 -12.88
C ILE A 250 -23.88 -10.86 -13.63
N GLU A 251 -25.04 -10.71 -14.24
CA GLU A 251 -25.62 -11.71 -15.13
C GLU A 251 -25.34 -11.35 -16.58
N ARG A 252 -25.08 -12.38 -17.39
CA ARG A 252 -24.80 -12.27 -18.82
C ARG A 252 -25.51 -13.39 -19.56
N THR A 253 -25.80 -13.13 -20.83
CA THR A 253 -26.44 -14.10 -21.73
C THR A 253 -25.57 -14.27 -22.96
N ILE A 254 -25.38 -15.52 -23.39
CA ILE A 254 -24.71 -15.88 -24.65
C ILE A 254 -25.73 -16.52 -25.56
N LYS A 255 -25.68 -16.16 -26.84
CA LYS A 255 -26.45 -16.81 -27.89
C LYS A 255 -25.68 -17.99 -28.47
N ILE A 256 -26.34 -19.13 -28.52
CA ILE A 256 -25.83 -20.36 -29.11
C ILE A 256 -26.55 -20.56 -30.44
N ASP A 257 -25.79 -20.50 -31.53
CA ASP A 257 -26.34 -20.51 -32.89
C ASP A 257 -26.46 -21.92 -33.48
N GLN A 258 -25.77 -22.91 -32.91
CA GLN A 258 -25.69 -24.30 -33.38
C GLN A 258 -25.78 -25.29 -32.22
N ASP A 259 -26.39 -26.44 -32.47
CA ASP A 259 -26.42 -27.56 -31.52
C ASP A 259 -25.09 -28.31 -31.51
N GLY A 260 -24.69 -28.77 -30.33
CA GLY A 260 -23.46 -29.49 -30.08
C GLY A 260 -22.25 -28.56 -29.89
N GLY A 261 -21.23 -29.08 -29.21
CA GLY A 261 -19.96 -28.39 -28.97
C GLY A 261 -19.80 -27.84 -27.56
N THR A 262 -18.69 -27.15 -27.32
CA THR A 262 -18.28 -26.67 -25.99
C THR A 262 -18.21 -25.16 -25.96
N VAL A 263 -18.74 -24.54 -24.91
CA VAL A 263 -18.64 -23.10 -24.68
C VAL A 263 -18.04 -22.86 -23.31
N CYS A 264 -16.84 -22.28 -23.28
CA CYS A 264 -16.20 -21.88 -22.03
C CYS A 264 -16.15 -20.36 -21.91
N ILE A 265 -16.35 -19.88 -20.69
CA ILE A 265 -16.22 -18.47 -20.34
C ILE A 265 -15.00 -18.27 -19.47
N TRP A 266 -14.20 -17.30 -19.87
CA TRP A 266 -12.96 -16.91 -19.21
C TRP A 266 -13.09 -15.48 -18.72
N GLN A 267 -12.53 -15.21 -17.55
CA GLN A 267 -12.43 -13.88 -16.97
C GLN A 267 -10.96 -13.53 -16.82
N TRP A 268 -10.59 -12.32 -17.23
CA TRP A 268 -9.25 -11.82 -16.97
C TRP A 268 -9.15 -11.37 -15.51
N ILE A 269 -8.22 -11.97 -14.76
CA ILE A 269 -7.93 -11.63 -13.37
C ILE A 269 -6.54 -11.00 -13.30
N TYR A 270 -6.47 -9.84 -12.65
CA TYR A 270 -5.20 -9.21 -12.28
C TYR A 270 -4.79 -9.66 -10.89
N THR A 271 -3.52 -9.95 -10.71
CA THR A 271 -2.90 -10.26 -9.42
C THR A 271 -1.84 -9.21 -9.12
N PHE A 272 -1.89 -8.64 -7.92
CA PHE A 272 -0.94 -7.65 -7.42
C PHE A 272 -0.22 -8.24 -6.22
N ASP A 273 1.10 -8.37 -6.32
CA ASP A 273 1.94 -8.90 -5.26
C ASP A 273 2.83 -7.80 -4.69
N GLN A 274 2.77 -7.59 -3.37
CA GLN A 274 3.62 -6.64 -2.68
C GLN A 274 3.80 -7.04 -1.20
N PHE A 275 5.04 -7.06 -0.72
CA PHE A 275 5.35 -7.32 0.70
C PHE A 275 4.66 -8.57 1.28
N GLN A 276 4.64 -9.66 0.50
CA GLN A 276 3.95 -10.93 0.79
C GLN A 276 2.41 -10.88 0.80
N ASP A 277 1.80 -9.70 0.64
CA ASP A 277 0.37 -9.60 0.39
C ASP A 277 0.09 -9.78 -1.11
N THR A 278 -0.96 -10.55 -1.41
CA THR A 278 -1.47 -10.76 -2.77
C THR A 278 -2.92 -10.28 -2.87
N PHE A 279 -3.19 -9.44 -3.85
CA PHE A 279 -4.53 -8.93 -4.17
C PHE A 279 -4.96 -9.44 -5.53
N THR A 280 -6.22 -9.84 -5.64
CA THR A 280 -6.80 -10.23 -6.92
C THR A 280 -7.92 -9.29 -7.31
N PHE A 281 -7.92 -8.86 -8.57
CA PHE A 281 -9.00 -8.10 -9.16
C PHE A 281 -9.63 -8.88 -10.32
N ARG A 282 -10.89 -9.26 -10.13
CA ARG A 282 -11.73 -9.93 -11.11
C ARG A 282 -12.31 -8.87 -12.04
N SER A 283 -11.71 -8.72 -13.22
CA SER A 283 -12.13 -7.68 -14.16
C SER A 283 -13.48 -7.99 -14.81
N PHE A 284 -14.09 -6.97 -15.42
CA PHE A 284 -15.26 -7.13 -16.29
C PHE A 284 -14.92 -7.73 -17.67
N THR A 285 -13.64 -7.96 -17.94
CA THR A 285 -13.21 -8.51 -19.22
C THR A 285 -13.48 -10.00 -19.24
N LEU A 286 -14.49 -10.37 -20.02
CA LEU A 286 -14.90 -11.75 -20.26
C LEU A 286 -14.56 -12.14 -21.69
N ARG A 287 -14.26 -13.41 -21.89
CA ARG A 287 -14.06 -13.98 -23.21
C ARG A 287 -14.70 -15.34 -23.31
N GLU A 288 -15.38 -15.53 -24.43
CA GLU A 288 -15.96 -16.79 -24.83
C GLU A 288 -15.01 -17.55 -25.75
N THR A 289 -14.89 -18.86 -25.53
CA THR A 289 -14.21 -19.78 -26.44
C THR A 289 -15.11 -20.96 -26.77
N ARG A 290 -15.02 -21.47 -28.00
CA ARG A 290 -15.73 -22.69 -28.44
C ARG A 290 -14.94 -23.98 -28.11
N SER A 291 -14.03 -23.89 -27.14
CA SER A 291 -13.18 -24.98 -26.66
C SER A 291 -12.72 -24.71 -25.23
N GLU A 292 -12.16 -25.74 -24.59
CA GLU A 292 -11.52 -25.63 -23.27
C GLU A 292 -10.18 -24.91 -23.26
N THR A 293 -9.70 -24.47 -24.43
CA THR A 293 -8.43 -23.77 -24.56
C THR A 293 -8.54 -22.36 -23.98
N ALA A 294 -7.64 -22.01 -23.06
CA ALA A 294 -7.56 -20.66 -22.52
C ALA A 294 -7.25 -19.66 -23.64
N PRO A 295 -7.88 -18.47 -23.64
CA PRO A 295 -7.51 -17.44 -24.60
C PRO A 295 -6.05 -17.01 -24.42
N THR A 296 -5.38 -16.74 -25.53
CA THR A 296 -3.98 -16.29 -25.53
C THR A 296 -3.83 -14.78 -25.61
N GLN A 297 -4.83 -14.07 -26.15
CA GLN A 297 -4.74 -12.61 -26.28
C GLN A 297 -4.97 -11.97 -24.91
N VAL A 298 -4.01 -11.13 -24.51
CA VAL A 298 -4.15 -10.21 -23.39
C VAL A 298 -5.15 -9.14 -23.79
N PRO A 299 -6.13 -8.79 -22.93
CA PRO A 299 -7.06 -7.70 -23.20
C PRO A 299 -6.31 -6.39 -23.48
N MET A 300 -6.37 -5.91 -24.71
CA MET A 300 -6.00 -4.55 -25.04
C MET A 300 -7.28 -3.72 -24.96
N GLY A 301 -7.38 -2.80 -24.00
CA GLY A 301 -8.51 -1.89 -24.01
C GLY A 301 -8.40 -0.91 -25.17
N LYS A 302 -9.56 -0.42 -25.63
CA LYS A 302 -9.62 0.59 -26.67
C LYS A 302 -9.06 1.90 -26.09
N LYS A 303 -8.12 2.52 -26.82
CA LYS A 303 -7.59 3.86 -26.53
C LYS A 303 -8.70 4.90 -26.53
#